data_AF-A0AAV2LSX2-F1
#
_entry.id   AF-A0AAV2LSX2-F1
#
_cell.length_a   1.000
_cell.length_b   1.000
_cell.length_c   1.000
_cell.angle_alpha   90.00
_cell.angle_beta   90.00
_cell.angle_gamma   90.00
#
_symmetry.space_group_name_H-M   'P 1'
#
loop_
_entity.id
_entity.type
_entity.pdbx_description
1 polymer ?
#
loop_
_entity_poly.entity_id
_entity_poly.type
_entity_poly.pdbx_seq_one_letter_code
_entity_poly.pdbx_strand_id
1 'polypeptide(L)'
;MRMWGIPLKCPQCSRKMNSSGIYRKVREVIDVDSRYYLVGGDYPRCNKCALPVCPWSQDILSQLDVAHRSMFPAVLTTHLALDRKCMTFLKPRTSGNSSSYFQAAIEEVHSEEWARQAIRYLSDCESHQKMATFVPSAAAYPPPLPFRPLPLAQWFETVHSNDICRK
;
A
#
# COMPACT_ATOMS: atom_id res chain seq x y z
N MET A 1 -10.02 -7.17 12.39
CA MET A 1 -9.82 -8.17 13.47
C MET A 1 -10.91 -8.12 14.52
N ARG A 2 -11.16 -6.99 15.18
CA ARG A 2 -12.39 -6.83 15.97
C ARG A 2 -13.66 -6.93 15.12
N MET A 3 -13.59 -6.44 13.86
CA MET A 3 -14.61 -6.62 12.82
C MET A 3 -14.98 -8.11 12.58
N TRP A 4 -14.10 -9.04 12.92
CA TRP A 4 -14.30 -10.48 12.74
C TRP A 4 -14.34 -11.24 14.08
N GLY A 5 -14.27 -10.55 15.21
CA GLY A 5 -14.27 -11.17 16.54
C GLY A 5 -13.05 -12.03 16.88
N ILE A 6 -11.99 -12.00 16.06
CA ILE A 6 -10.83 -12.90 16.21
C ILE A 6 -9.90 -12.42 17.35
N PRO A 7 -9.67 -13.24 18.39
CA PRO A 7 -8.78 -12.87 19.49
C PRO A 7 -7.30 -13.00 19.06
N LEU A 8 -6.57 -11.88 19.05
CA LEU A 8 -5.15 -11.85 18.72
C LEU A 8 -4.26 -12.05 19.95
N LYS A 9 -3.14 -12.72 19.75
CA LYS A 9 -2.07 -12.93 20.72
C LYS A 9 -0.88 -12.03 20.39
N CYS A 10 -0.24 -11.51 21.42
CA CYS A 10 0.95 -10.68 21.28
C CYS A 10 2.12 -11.54 20.77
N PRO A 11 2.83 -11.15 19.70
CA PRO A 11 3.95 -11.92 19.18
C PRO A 11 5.15 -12.02 20.15
N GLN A 12 5.23 -11.14 21.15
CA GLN A 12 6.34 -11.11 22.12
C GLN A 12 6.06 -11.90 23.40
N CYS A 13 4.80 -11.95 23.87
CA CYS A 13 4.47 -12.55 25.17
C CYS A 13 3.24 -13.49 25.14
N SER A 14 2.68 -13.75 23.95
CA SER A 14 1.53 -14.63 23.70
C SER A 14 0.23 -14.31 24.44
N ARG A 15 0.18 -13.20 25.20
CA ARG A 15 -1.03 -12.73 25.89
C ARG A 15 -2.04 -12.13 24.90
N LYS A 16 -3.31 -12.17 25.28
CA LYS A 16 -4.41 -11.53 24.55
C LYS A 16 -4.14 -10.04 24.34
N MET A 17 -4.36 -9.57 23.11
CA MET A 17 -4.24 -8.17 22.73
C MET A 17 -5.59 -7.48 22.79
N ASN A 18 -5.55 -6.21 23.16
CA ASN A 18 -6.71 -5.33 23.23
C ASN A 18 -6.70 -4.34 22.06
N SER A 19 -7.88 -3.83 21.72
CA SER A 19 -8.04 -2.71 20.78
C SER A 19 -7.46 -1.43 21.39
N SER A 20 -6.87 -0.58 20.56
CA SER A 20 -6.34 0.73 21.00
C SER A 20 -6.70 1.88 20.05
N GLY A 21 -7.70 1.66 19.18
CA GLY A 21 -8.24 2.68 18.28
C GLY A 21 -7.53 2.74 16.93
N ILE A 22 -7.82 3.80 16.16
CA ILE A 22 -7.38 3.95 14.77
C ILE A 22 -5.84 4.06 14.69
N TYR A 23 -5.25 3.26 13.81
CA TYR A 23 -3.83 3.30 13.53
C TYR A 23 -3.48 4.55 12.71
N ARG A 24 -2.72 5.47 13.32
CA ARG A 24 -2.36 6.75 12.70
C ARG A 24 -1.35 6.65 11.58
N LYS A 25 -0.61 5.54 11.48
CA LYS A 25 0.39 5.39 10.40
C LYS A 25 -0.29 4.85 9.16
N VAL A 26 -0.39 5.72 8.18
CA VAL A 26 -0.77 5.35 6.82
C VAL A 26 0.43 4.67 6.16
N ARG A 27 0.18 3.64 5.37
CA ARG A 27 1.21 2.97 4.58
C ARG A 27 0.87 3.04 3.11
N GLU A 28 1.84 3.51 2.32
CA GLU A 28 1.72 3.49 0.87
C GLU A 28 1.95 2.07 0.34
N VAL A 29 1.08 1.67 -0.57
CA VAL A 29 1.13 0.41 -1.30
C VAL A 29 1.35 0.70 -2.78
N ILE A 30 2.32 0.02 -3.36
CA ILE A 30 2.57 0.03 -4.80
C ILE A 30 1.68 -1.05 -5.42
N ASP A 31 0.74 -0.64 -6.27
CA ASP A 31 -0.06 -1.51 -7.15
C ASP A 31 0.52 -1.50 -8.56
N VAL A 32 -0.12 -2.21 -9.48
CA VAL A 32 0.34 -2.42 -10.86
C VAL A 32 0.45 -1.10 -11.64
N ASP A 33 -0.53 -0.21 -11.49
CA ASP A 33 -0.66 1.03 -12.26
C ASP A 33 -0.59 2.30 -11.41
N SER A 34 -0.68 2.15 -10.08
CA SER A 34 -0.91 3.26 -9.18
C SER A 34 -0.38 2.98 -7.77
N ARG A 35 -0.59 3.95 -6.88
CA ARG A 35 -0.30 3.81 -5.45
C ARG A 35 -1.57 4.06 -4.65
N TYR A 36 -1.80 3.25 -3.62
CA TYR A 36 -2.90 3.46 -2.69
C TYR A 36 -2.42 3.42 -1.24
N TYR A 37 -3.26 3.87 -0.32
CA TYR A 37 -2.92 4.00 1.08
C TYR A 37 -3.71 3.01 1.93
N LEU A 38 -3.01 2.18 2.71
CA LEU A 38 -3.62 1.36 3.74
C LEU A 38 -3.80 2.18 5.02
N VAL A 39 -5.05 2.27 5.47
CA VAL A 39 -5.45 2.94 6.72
C VAL A 39 -6.12 1.92 7.64
N GLY A 40 -5.59 1.79 8.87
CA GLY A 40 -5.96 0.73 9.80
C GLY A 40 -6.98 1.24 10.82
N GLY A 41 -8.21 0.72 10.79
CA GLY A 41 -9.27 1.18 11.70
C GLY A 41 -9.05 0.83 13.18
N ASP A 42 -8.32 -0.24 13.50
CA ASP A 42 -8.02 -0.64 14.88
C ASP A 42 -6.67 -1.36 14.97
N TYR A 43 -5.74 -0.86 15.79
CA TYR A 43 -4.47 -1.53 16.03
C TYR A 43 -4.48 -2.32 17.34
N PRO A 44 -4.02 -3.59 17.31
CA PRO A 44 -3.91 -4.38 18.51
C PRO A 44 -2.73 -3.91 19.36
N ARG A 45 -2.97 -3.77 20.66
CA ARG A 45 -1.97 -3.43 21.68
C ARG A 45 -1.97 -4.48 22.77
N CYS A 46 -0.78 -4.89 23.18
CA CYS A 46 -0.64 -5.75 24.34
C CYS A 46 -0.64 -4.92 25.62
N ASN A 47 -1.43 -5.30 26.63
CA ASN A 47 -1.41 -4.61 27.93
C ASN A 47 -0.08 -4.74 28.67
N LYS A 48 0.63 -5.87 28.51
CA LYS A 48 1.91 -6.11 29.20
C LYS A 48 3.07 -5.42 28.49
N CYS A 49 3.21 -5.64 27.19
CA CYS A 49 4.32 -5.06 26.42
C CYS A 49 4.10 -3.58 26.10
N ALA A 50 2.86 -3.09 26.23
CA ALA A 50 2.42 -1.74 25.85
C ALA A 50 2.72 -1.33 24.39
N LEU A 51 3.30 -2.21 23.59
CA LEU A 51 3.68 -1.97 22.20
C LEU A 51 2.47 -2.07 21.26
N PRO A 52 2.25 -1.05 20.41
CA PRO A 52 1.31 -1.15 19.31
C PRO A 52 1.89 -2.08 18.24
N VAL A 53 1.11 -3.06 17.79
CA VAL A 53 1.52 -3.93 16.68
C VAL A 53 0.79 -3.49 15.41
N CYS A 54 1.50 -3.47 14.29
CA CYS A 54 0.87 -3.20 13.00
C CYS A 54 -0.21 -4.28 12.74
N PRO A 55 -1.48 -3.89 12.52
CA PRO A 55 -2.57 -4.86 12.36
C PRO A 55 -2.40 -5.78 11.15
N TRP A 56 -1.56 -5.39 10.20
CA TRP A 56 -1.28 -6.16 9.00
C TRP A 56 0.07 -6.88 9.05
N SER A 57 0.82 -6.79 10.17
CA SER A 57 2.10 -7.51 10.24
C SER A 57 1.91 -9.00 10.04
N GLN A 58 2.93 -9.65 9.50
CA GLN A 58 2.88 -11.09 9.25
C GLN A 58 2.58 -11.88 10.53
N ASP A 59 3.10 -11.44 11.68
CA ASP A 59 2.83 -12.06 12.98
C ASP A 59 1.35 -12.05 13.40
N ILE A 60 0.60 -11.06 12.90
CA ILE A 60 -0.82 -10.94 13.15
C ILE A 60 -1.59 -11.71 12.07
N LEU A 61 -1.19 -11.56 10.79
CA LEU A 61 -1.81 -12.27 9.66
C LEU A 61 -1.67 -13.79 9.76
N SER A 62 -0.59 -14.29 10.37
CA SER A 62 -0.35 -15.72 10.60
C SER A 62 -1.32 -16.34 11.61
N GLN A 63 -1.89 -15.54 12.51
CA GLN A 63 -2.89 -15.98 13.49
C GLN A 63 -4.30 -16.07 12.90
N LEU A 64 -4.52 -15.50 11.71
CA LEU A 64 -5.77 -15.62 10.99
C LEU A 64 -5.80 -16.90 10.16
N ASP A 65 -7.01 -17.43 9.96
CA ASP A 65 -7.28 -18.44 8.96
C ASP A 65 -7.06 -17.90 7.54
N VAL A 66 -7.00 -18.83 6.58
CA VAL A 66 -6.64 -18.54 5.19
C VAL A 66 -7.61 -17.55 4.55
N ALA A 67 -8.93 -17.66 4.81
CA ALA A 67 -9.93 -16.79 4.21
C ALA A 67 -9.78 -15.33 4.68
N HIS A 68 -9.53 -15.13 5.98
CA HIS A 68 -9.29 -13.78 6.50
C HIS A 68 -7.92 -13.23 6.06
N ARG A 69 -6.90 -14.10 5.97
CA ARG A 69 -5.57 -13.71 5.46
C ARG A 69 -5.60 -13.32 3.98
N SER A 70 -6.48 -13.92 3.17
CA SER A 70 -6.61 -13.58 1.75
C SER A 70 -7.27 -12.21 1.51
N MET A 71 -8.05 -11.70 2.47
CA MET A 71 -8.64 -10.36 2.37
C MET A 71 -7.62 -9.23 2.44
N PHE A 72 -6.38 -9.50 2.87
CA PHE A 72 -5.33 -8.49 2.89
C PHE A 72 -4.62 -8.43 1.54
N PRO A 73 -4.68 -7.28 0.83
CA PRO A 73 -4.23 -7.19 -0.55
C PRO A 73 -2.71 -7.01 -0.69
N ALA A 74 -1.98 -6.67 0.38
CA ALA A 74 -0.59 -6.24 0.28
C ALA A 74 0.38 -6.99 1.20
N VAL A 75 1.63 -7.11 0.76
CA VAL A 75 2.78 -7.59 1.53
C VAL A 75 3.59 -6.40 2.03
N LEU A 76 3.83 -6.35 3.34
CA LEU A 76 4.43 -5.19 3.98
C LEU A 76 5.94 -5.32 4.10
N THR A 77 6.62 -4.19 3.92
CA THR A 77 8.03 -4.00 4.27
C THR A 77 8.16 -3.06 5.47
N THR A 78 9.35 -2.55 5.75
CA THR A 78 9.58 -1.54 6.80
C THR A 78 8.75 -0.28 6.57
N HIS A 79 8.79 0.30 5.37
CA HIS A 79 8.17 1.61 5.07
C HIS A 79 7.04 1.56 4.02
N LEU A 80 7.13 0.62 3.08
CA LEU A 80 6.17 0.50 1.97
C LEU A 80 5.43 -0.84 2.04
N ALA A 81 4.45 -1.03 1.16
CA ALA A 81 3.88 -2.34 0.87
C ALA A 81 3.81 -2.56 -0.65
N LEU A 82 3.75 -3.82 -1.04
CA LEU A 82 3.55 -4.23 -2.44
C LEU A 82 2.22 -4.98 -2.53
N ASP A 83 1.39 -4.64 -3.52
CA ASP A 83 0.16 -5.38 -3.77
C ASP A 83 0.46 -6.84 -4.16
N ARG A 84 -0.41 -7.77 -3.75
CA ARG A 84 -0.29 -9.19 -4.08
C ARG A 84 -0.49 -9.47 -5.56
N LYS A 85 -1.17 -8.60 -6.31
CA LYS A 85 -1.19 -8.63 -7.78
C LYS A 85 0.21 -8.43 -8.34
N CYS A 86 0.96 -7.44 -7.84
CA CYS A 86 2.36 -7.24 -8.22
C CYS A 86 3.21 -8.48 -7.88
N MET A 87 2.92 -9.15 -6.76
CA MET A 87 3.59 -10.39 -6.40
C MET A 87 3.37 -11.54 -7.38
N THR A 88 2.26 -11.60 -8.12
CA THR A 88 2.07 -12.66 -9.11
C THR A 88 3.04 -12.56 -10.28
N PHE A 89 3.52 -11.35 -10.60
CA PHE A 89 4.54 -11.14 -11.64
C PHE A 89 5.95 -11.50 -11.17
N LEU A 90 6.22 -11.40 -9.86
CA LEU A 90 7.52 -11.75 -9.27
C LEU A 90 7.67 -13.26 -8.98
N LYS A 91 6.58 -14.04 -8.99
CA LYS A 91 6.60 -15.49 -8.68
C LYS A 91 7.27 -16.39 -9.74
N PRO A 92 7.07 -16.21 -11.05
CA PRO A 92 7.62 -17.16 -12.01
C PRO A 92 9.12 -16.94 -12.16
N ARG A 93 9.92 -17.99 -11.92
CA ARG A 93 11.39 -17.98 -12.05
C ARG A 93 11.84 -18.26 -13.48
N THR A 94 11.33 -17.50 -14.45
CA THR A 94 11.86 -17.56 -15.81
C THR A 94 13.04 -16.59 -15.94
N SER A 95 13.98 -16.89 -16.84
CA SER A 95 15.21 -16.11 -17.04
C SER A 95 14.96 -14.62 -17.40
N GLY A 96 13.73 -14.27 -17.79
CA GLY A 96 13.30 -12.91 -18.11
C GLY A 96 12.60 -12.16 -16.96
N ASN A 97 12.23 -12.82 -15.87
CA ASN A 97 11.46 -12.22 -14.76
C ASN A 97 12.38 -11.70 -13.65
N SER A 98 13.31 -10.81 -14.00
CA SER A 98 14.12 -10.12 -13.00
C SER A 98 13.31 -9.02 -12.31
N SER A 99 13.62 -8.75 -11.04
CA SER A 99 13.03 -7.62 -10.32
C SER A 99 13.32 -6.27 -11.00
N SER A 100 14.42 -6.16 -11.73
CA SER A 100 14.76 -4.98 -12.54
C SER A 100 13.82 -4.83 -13.73
N TYR A 101 13.54 -5.91 -14.46
CA TYR A 101 12.57 -5.88 -15.56
C TYR A 101 11.17 -5.53 -15.05
N PHE A 102 10.75 -6.16 -13.94
CA PHE A 102 9.47 -5.84 -13.30
C PHE A 102 9.39 -4.37 -12.87
N GLN A 103 10.44 -3.84 -12.23
CA GLN A 103 10.48 -2.45 -11.80
C GLN A 103 10.36 -1.49 -12.99
N ALA A 104 11.10 -1.73 -14.06
CA ALA A 104 11.01 -0.89 -15.27
C ALA A 104 9.62 -0.94 -15.92
N ALA A 105 9.04 -2.14 -16.03
CA ALA A 105 7.70 -2.30 -16.61
C ALA A 105 6.61 -1.58 -15.78
N ILE A 106 6.64 -1.71 -14.45
CA ILE A 106 5.68 -1.01 -13.59
C ILE A 106 5.94 0.50 -13.59
N GLU A 107 7.19 0.95 -13.69
CA GLU A 107 7.51 2.38 -13.77
C GLU A 107 6.97 3.01 -15.05
N GLU A 108 7.05 2.31 -16.18
CA GLU A 108 6.45 2.73 -17.44
C GLU A 108 4.94 2.90 -17.29
N VAL A 109 4.24 1.88 -16.76
CA VAL A 109 2.78 1.94 -16.54
C VAL A 109 2.40 3.07 -15.58
N HIS A 110 3.14 3.24 -14.48
CA HIS A 110 2.91 4.32 -13.51
C HIS A 110 3.11 5.70 -14.15
N SER A 111 4.12 5.84 -15.02
CA SER A 111 4.41 7.09 -15.70
C SER A 111 3.30 7.46 -16.69
N GLU A 112 2.74 6.47 -17.38
CA GLU A 112 1.63 6.66 -18.32
C GLU A 112 0.33 7.03 -17.58
N GLU A 113 -0.01 6.31 -16.50
CA GLU A 113 -1.19 6.63 -15.68
C GLU A 113 -1.06 8.00 -15.02
N TRP A 114 0.13 8.35 -14.52
CA TRP A 114 0.39 9.69 -13.99
C TRP A 114 0.18 10.77 -15.05
N ALA A 115 0.72 10.59 -16.27
CA ALA A 115 0.54 11.54 -17.36
C ALA A 115 -0.93 11.69 -17.74
N ARG A 116 -1.68 10.58 -17.80
CA ARG A 116 -3.12 10.56 -18.07
C ARG A 116 -3.90 11.34 -17.01
N GLN A 117 -3.60 11.13 -15.72
CA GLN A 117 -4.22 11.86 -14.61
C GLN A 117 -3.86 13.35 -14.64
N ALA A 118 -2.61 13.70 -14.95
CA ALA A 118 -2.16 15.08 -15.06
C ALA A 118 -2.88 15.81 -16.21
N ILE A 119 -3.00 15.20 -17.38
CA ILE A 119 -3.75 15.76 -18.52
C ILE A 119 -5.21 15.98 -18.15
N ARG A 120 -5.85 14.98 -17.52
CA ARG A 120 -7.23 15.09 -17.06
C ARG A 120 -7.42 16.25 -16.10
N TYR A 121 -6.57 16.34 -15.07
CA TYR A 121 -6.60 17.43 -14.10
C TYR A 121 -6.47 18.81 -14.78
N LEU A 122 -5.51 18.97 -15.69
CA LEU A 122 -5.30 20.23 -16.40
C LEU A 122 -6.50 20.59 -17.28
N SER A 123 -7.10 19.62 -17.96
CA SER A 123 -8.32 19.79 -18.75
C SER A 123 -9.52 20.22 -17.90
N ASP A 124 -9.69 19.61 -16.72
CA ASP A 124 -10.74 19.95 -15.76
C ASP A 124 -10.53 21.37 -15.20
N CYS A 125 -9.29 21.74 -14.87
CA CYS A 125 -8.92 23.10 -14.46
C CYS A 125 -9.24 24.13 -15.54
N GLU A 126 -8.88 23.87 -16.80
CA GLU A 126 -9.16 24.75 -17.93
C GLU A 126 -10.68 24.91 -18.15
N SER A 127 -11.41 23.80 -18.12
CA SER A 127 -12.88 23.79 -18.27
C SER A 127 -13.54 24.59 -17.16
N HIS A 128 -13.10 24.43 -15.91
CA HIS A 128 -13.61 25.21 -14.80
C HIS A 128 -13.28 26.70 -14.94
N GLN A 129 -12.06 27.06 -15.38
CA GLN A 129 -11.69 28.47 -15.61
C GLN A 129 -12.59 29.13 -16.67
N LYS A 130 -12.95 28.40 -17.74
CA LYS A 130 -13.91 28.85 -18.76
C LYS A 130 -15.33 29.02 -18.23
N MET A 131 -15.76 28.21 -17.26
CA MET A 131 -17.09 28.32 -16.64
C MET A 131 -17.13 29.38 -15.53
N ALA A 132 -16.01 29.59 -14.84
CA ALA A 132 -15.86 30.54 -13.74
C ALA A 132 -15.73 32.00 -14.21
N THR A 133 -15.85 32.29 -15.51
CA THR A 133 -15.84 33.66 -16.06
C THR A 133 -16.95 34.55 -15.48
N PHE A 134 -18.00 33.95 -14.89
CA PHE A 134 -19.09 34.65 -14.19
C PHE A 134 -18.87 34.83 -12.67
N VAL A 135 -17.74 34.39 -12.12
CA VAL A 135 -17.39 34.50 -10.69
C VAL A 135 -16.10 35.33 -10.54
N PRO A 136 -16.07 36.40 -9.71
CA PRO A 136 -14.93 37.33 -9.66
C PRO A 136 -13.60 36.77 -9.11
N SER A 137 -13.55 35.49 -8.73
CA SER A 137 -12.36 34.86 -8.16
C SER A 137 -11.67 34.03 -9.24
N ALA A 138 -10.49 34.47 -9.69
CA ALA A 138 -9.62 33.64 -10.51
C ALA A 138 -9.27 32.37 -9.74
N ALA A 139 -9.81 31.23 -10.16
CA ALA A 139 -9.52 29.94 -9.54
C ALA A 139 -8.04 29.58 -9.81
N ALA A 140 -7.19 29.78 -8.80
CA ALA A 140 -5.78 29.40 -8.85
C ALA A 140 -5.63 27.94 -8.45
N TYR A 141 -5.35 27.10 -9.44
CA TYR A 141 -5.13 25.67 -9.24
C TYR A 141 -3.64 25.37 -9.03
N PRO A 142 -3.28 24.53 -8.05
CA PRO A 142 -1.91 24.06 -7.92
C PRO A 142 -1.50 23.23 -9.16
N PRO A 143 -0.21 23.15 -9.50
CA PRO A 143 0.25 22.25 -10.56
C PRO A 143 -0.05 20.78 -10.18
N PRO A 144 -0.15 19.88 -11.17
CA PRO A 144 -0.26 18.45 -10.89
C PRO A 144 0.93 17.98 -10.04
N LEU A 145 0.68 17.01 -9.16
CA LEU A 145 1.72 16.45 -8.31
C LEU A 145 2.85 15.87 -9.17
N PRO A 146 4.13 16.04 -8.78
CA PRO A 146 5.23 15.47 -9.54
C PRO A 146 5.19 13.94 -9.53
N PHE A 147 5.64 13.33 -10.63
CA PHE A 147 5.81 11.88 -10.69
C PHE A 147 6.78 11.41 -9.61
N ARG A 148 6.43 10.31 -8.93
CA ARG A 148 7.27 9.70 -7.90
C ARG A 148 7.87 8.40 -8.44
N PRO A 149 9.21 8.29 -8.55
CA PRO A 149 9.84 7.07 -9.04
C PRO A 149 9.59 5.90 -8.11
N LEU A 150 9.62 4.69 -8.66
CA LEU A 150 9.48 3.47 -7.89
C LEU A 150 10.75 3.17 -7.07
N PRO A 151 10.65 2.34 -6.02
CA PRO A 151 11.83 1.80 -5.34
C PRO A 151 12.73 1.02 -6.30
N LEU A 152 14.00 0.86 -5.93
CA LEU A 152 14.95 0.07 -6.71
C LEU A 152 14.55 -1.42 -6.76
N ALA A 153 15.02 -2.13 -7.79
CA ALA A 153 14.81 -3.57 -7.99
C ALA A 153 15.09 -4.41 -6.73
N GLN A 154 16.15 -4.09 -5.99
CA GLN A 154 16.53 -4.76 -4.72
C GLN A 154 15.41 -4.73 -3.67
N TRP A 155 14.60 -3.67 -3.66
CA TRP A 155 13.45 -3.60 -2.76
C TRP A 155 12.41 -4.64 -3.13
N PHE A 156 12.08 -4.81 -4.41
CA PHE A 156 11.16 -5.85 -4.89
C PHE A 156 11.66 -7.26 -4.59
N GLU A 157 12.97 -7.52 -4.73
CA GLU A 157 13.60 -8.78 -4.33
C GLU A 157 13.44 -9.05 -2.84
N THR A 158 13.62 -8.01 -2.02
CA THR A 158 13.45 -8.10 -0.57
C THR A 158 11.99 -8.40 -0.22
N VAL A 159 11.02 -7.76 -0.89
CA VAL A 159 9.60 -8.04 -0.65
C VAL A 159 9.26 -9.47 -1.04
N HIS A 160 9.72 -9.92 -2.22
CA HIS A 160 9.51 -11.27 -2.70
C HIS A 160 10.11 -12.32 -1.77
N SER A 161 11.34 -12.10 -1.31
CA SER A 161 12.01 -12.96 -0.33
C SER A 161 11.25 -13.02 1.00
N ASN A 162 10.74 -11.88 1.47
CA ASN A 162 9.91 -11.83 2.68
C ASN A 162 8.59 -12.60 2.53
N ASP A 163 7.99 -12.63 1.35
CA ASP A 163 6.77 -13.42 1.07
C ASP A 163 7.05 -14.93 1.00
N ILE A 164 8.21 -15.33 0.46
CA ILE A 164 8.60 -16.74 0.37
C ILE A 164 9.02 -17.29 1.74
N CYS A 165 9.96 -16.64 2.42
CA CYS A 165 10.54 -17.15 3.67
C CYS A 165 9.57 -17.14 4.86
N ARG A 166 8.36 -16.57 4.70
CA ARG A 166 7.38 -16.39 5.78
C ARG A 166 6.00 -16.98 5.45
N LYS A 167 5.93 -17.81 4.41
CA LYS A 167 4.85 -18.79 4.19
C LYS A 167 5.16 -20.07 4.95
#